data_AF-A0A922MDV3-F1
#
_entry.id   AF-A0A922MDV3-F1
#
_cell.length_a   1.000
_cell.length_b   1.000
_cell.length_c   1.000
_cell.angle_alpha   90.00
_cell.angle_beta   90.00
_cell.angle_gamma   90.00
#
_symmetry.space_group_name_H-M   'P 1'
#
loop_
_entity.id
_entity.type
_entity.pdbx_description
1 polymer ?
#
loop_
_entity_poly.entity_id
_entity_poly.type
_entity_poly.pdbx_seq_one_letter_code
_entity_poly.pdbx_strand_id
1 'polypeptide(L)'
;MLRRVGTGSRWHSSGLVGAFKPTLAQVRLTQSSIRLLQDLESKGRPTGWKQCGSLLLARTRDRMTVYRRMKSQSVSWGIPCELVTPKKCQELWPLLNVDDVLGGLWIPGDGVGDPHLLCMALMKECIENVIRDPDGYIYLRERDGCILAGGFEPIAKPVYEEEITSMAQRCVPEDWDHFHVLLQQLLKRVPSLSQAVLHKLCNGLEAFSPDCKWIVGEAPEMFNYHVAAGMKTVGISAAGGVAEATADEIVDGYTKYDMYELGVHYGLPYPFHEFETGRNLRLSPIYPTLRDNGAVFGQVMGYERPTWFETLDPKDPPDKPRPFKVAYTKTFNKPHWFDTVQREYWACRERVGLADYSSFTKIDIQVHDDSADNTTNAVQGVDEAPPPSQRVSDPL
;
A
#
# COMPACT_ATOMS: atom_id res chain seq x y z
N MET A 1 -15.71 33.43 -8.92
CA MET A 1 -14.30 33.88 -9.00
C MET A 1 -13.41 32.80 -8.42
N LEU A 2 -12.69 32.05 -9.27
CA LEU A 2 -11.67 31.09 -8.84
C LEU A 2 -10.58 31.84 -8.06
N ARG A 3 -10.40 31.52 -6.77
CA ARG A 3 -9.32 32.07 -5.95
C ARG A 3 -7.99 31.55 -6.51
N ARG A 4 -7.33 32.34 -7.37
CA ARG A 4 -6.00 32.02 -7.89
C ARG A 4 -4.99 32.04 -6.76
N VAL A 5 -4.18 31.00 -6.66
CA VAL A 5 -3.11 30.91 -5.66
C VAL A 5 -2.03 31.93 -5.98
N GLY A 6 -1.50 32.57 -4.95
CA GLY A 6 -0.50 33.63 -5.06
C GLY A 6 -1.08 35.04 -5.12
N THR A 7 -2.39 35.25 -5.26
CA THR A 7 -3.00 36.59 -5.42
C THR A 7 -2.92 37.55 -4.22
N GLY A 8 -2.35 37.12 -3.08
CA GLY A 8 -2.06 37.99 -1.94
C GLY A 8 -0.78 38.83 -2.12
N SER A 9 -0.43 39.70 -1.18
CA SER A 9 0.72 40.63 -1.30
C SER A 9 2.06 40.01 -1.73
N ARG A 10 2.24 38.69 -1.54
CA ARG A 10 3.46 37.94 -1.86
C ARG A 10 3.76 37.76 -3.36
N TRP A 11 2.80 37.83 -4.30
CA TRP A 11 3.12 37.60 -5.73
C TRP A 11 4.01 38.68 -6.36
N HIS A 12 3.99 39.90 -5.83
CA HIS A 12 4.84 41.01 -6.27
C HIS A 12 6.10 41.17 -5.43
N SER A 13 6.38 40.26 -4.49
CA SER A 13 7.55 40.41 -3.63
C SER A 13 8.84 40.17 -4.42
N SER A 14 9.90 40.91 -4.09
CA SER A 14 11.17 40.90 -4.84
C SER A 14 11.99 39.60 -4.70
N GLY A 15 11.50 38.63 -3.93
CA GLY A 15 12.11 37.30 -3.85
C GLY A 15 13.45 37.23 -3.11
N LEU A 16 13.84 38.28 -2.37
CA LEU A 16 15.11 38.29 -1.64
C LEU A 16 15.09 37.33 -0.44
N VAL A 17 16.05 36.41 -0.40
CA VAL A 17 16.15 35.39 0.66
C VAL A 17 17.53 35.48 1.32
N GLY A 18 17.58 36.09 2.49
CA GLY A 18 18.82 36.29 3.25
C GLY A 18 18.86 35.52 4.57
N ALA A 19 19.93 34.78 4.81
CA ALA A 19 20.17 33.95 5.99
C ALA A 19 20.45 34.80 7.24
N PHE A 20 21.19 35.91 7.12
CA PHE A 20 21.55 36.73 8.28
C PHE A 20 20.39 37.65 8.72
N LYS A 21 20.11 37.70 10.03
CA LYS A 21 19.09 38.57 10.64
C LYS A 21 19.56 39.11 12.02
N PRO A 22 18.95 40.18 12.56
CA PRO A 22 19.41 40.83 13.80
C PRO A 22 19.47 39.92 15.05
N THR A 23 18.69 38.83 15.07
CA THR A 23 18.61 37.90 16.20
C THR A 23 18.88 36.46 15.76
N LEU A 24 19.41 35.64 16.67
CA LEU A 24 19.66 34.22 16.40
C LEU A 24 18.38 33.47 16.04
N ALA A 25 17.24 33.78 16.68
CA ALA A 25 15.97 33.15 16.36
C ALA A 25 15.56 33.39 14.90
N GLN A 26 15.68 34.63 14.43
CA GLN A 26 15.38 34.97 13.03
C GLN A 26 16.36 34.28 12.06
N VAL A 27 17.65 34.18 12.42
CA VAL A 27 18.65 33.43 11.64
C VAL A 27 18.28 31.95 11.51
N ARG A 28 17.85 31.30 12.60
CA ARG A 28 17.46 29.89 12.56
C ARG A 28 16.24 29.67 11.67
N LEU A 29 15.26 30.58 11.72
CA LEU A 29 14.08 30.53 10.86
C LEU A 29 14.46 30.66 9.37
N THR A 30 15.28 31.65 9.01
CA THR A 30 15.71 31.84 7.62
C THR A 30 16.58 30.69 7.10
N GLN A 31 17.48 30.14 7.93
CA GLN A 31 18.24 28.92 7.59
C GLN A 31 17.33 27.71 7.36
N SER A 32 16.24 27.58 8.12
CA SER A 32 15.24 26.54 7.86
C SER A 32 14.50 26.76 6.54
N SER A 33 14.12 28.00 6.23
CA SER A 33 13.47 28.34 4.96
C SER A 33 14.37 28.09 3.75
N ILE A 34 15.66 28.44 3.83
CA ILE A 34 16.62 28.17 2.74
C ILE A 34 16.77 26.67 2.53
N ARG A 35 16.90 25.87 3.59
CA ARG A 35 16.95 24.40 3.49
C ARG A 35 15.70 23.82 2.85
N LEU A 36 14.52 24.34 3.19
CA LEU A 36 13.26 23.92 2.57
C LEU A 36 13.24 24.24 1.06
N LEU A 37 13.69 25.42 0.66
CA LEU A 37 13.79 25.80 -0.76
C LEU A 37 14.71 24.83 -1.52
N GLN A 38 15.88 24.54 -0.96
CA GLN A 38 16.84 23.60 -1.54
C GLN A 38 16.30 22.18 -1.62
N ASP A 39 15.61 21.70 -0.58
CA ASP A 39 14.97 20.38 -0.56
C ASP A 39 13.90 20.25 -1.65
N LEU A 40 13.04 21.25 -1.80
CA LEU A 40 12.02 21.30 -2.85
C LEU A 40 12.65 21.25 -4.26
N GLU A 41 13.69 22.05 -4.53
CA GLU A 41 14.41 21.99 -5.81
C GLU A 41 15.01 20.61 -6.05
N SER A 42 15.59 19.97 -5.02
CA SER A 42 16.19 18.64 -5.14
C SER A 42 15.17 17.54 -5.49
N LYS A 43 13.90 17.74 -5.10
CA LYS A 43 12.76 16.89 -5.47
C LYS A 43 12.18 17.22 -6.86
N GLY A 44 12.82 18.12 -7.61
CA GLY A 44 12.33 18.58 -8.91
C GLY A 44 11.11 19.50 -8.80
N ARG A 45 10.92 20.19 -7.66
CA ARG A 45 9.91 21.25 -7.48
C ARG A 45 10.56 22.61 -7.69
N PRO A 46 10.30 23.29 -8.82
CA PRO A 46 10.84 24.62 -9.03
C PRO A 46 10.32 25.57 -7.94
N THR A 47 11.24 26.22 -7.24
CA THR A 47 11.00 27.31 -6.29
C THR A 47 11.61 28.62 -6.77
N GLY A 48 12.40 28.57 -7.84
CA GLY A 48 13.17 29.69 -8.35
C GLY A 48 14.41 30.00 -7.50
N TRP A 49 14.80 29.08 -6.62
CA TRP A 49 15.93 29.28 -5.72
C TRP A 49 17.24 29.38 -6.52
N LYS A 50 17.95 30.49 -6.32
CA LYS A 50 19.29 30.72 -6.84
C LYS A 50 20.17 31.30 -5.75
N GLN A 51 21.16 30.52 -5.32
CA GLN A 51 22.13 30.95 -4.32
C GLN A 51 23.19 31.86 -4.97
N CYS A 52 22.82 33.12 -5.19
CA CYS A 52 23.70 34.12 -5.81
C CYS A 52 24.47 34.98 -4.80
N GLY A 53 24.26 34.77 -3.49
CA GLY A 53 24.81 35.57 -2.40
C GLY A 53 24.18 36.96 -2.27
N SER A 54 24.55 37.67 -1.20
CA SER A 54 24.14 39.05 -0.93
C SER A 54 25.34 39.92 -0.54
N LEU A 55 25.47 41.06 -1.22
CA LEU A 55 26.50 42.06 -0.97
C LEU A 55 25.88 43.29 -0.31
N LEU A 56 26.25 43.55 0.94
CA LEU A 56 25.80 44.73 1.69
C LEU A 56 26.91 45.80 1.69
N LEU A 57 26.61 47.00 1.18
CA LEU A 57 27.59 48.08 1.03
C LEU A 57 27.61 49.02 2.24
N ALA A 58 28.79 49.51 2.60
CA ALA A 58 28.97 50.51 3.65
C ALA A 58 29.61 51.77 3.09
N ARG A 59 28.84 52.85 3.06
CA ARG A 59 29.29 54.21 2.67
C ARG A 59 29.76 55.06 3.85
N THR A 60 29.54 54.58 5.09
CA THR A 60 29.89 55.30 6.33
C THR A 60 30.67 54.41 7.29
N ARG A 61 31.48 55.02 8.16
CA ARG A 61 32.24 54.32 9.20
C ARG A 61 31.30 53.57 10.17
N ASP A 62 30.14 54.13 10.46
CA ASP A 62 29.15 53.50 11.33
C ASP A 62 28.57 52.24 10.70
N ARG A 63 28.27 52.25 9.39
CA ARG A 63 27.82 51.05 8.68
C ARG A 63 28.89 49.96 8.66
N MET A 64 30.16 50.33 8.48
CA MET A 64 31.28 49.39 8.60
C MET A 64 31.36 48.78 10.02
N THR A 65 31.08 49.57 11.05
CA THR A 65 31.04 49.07 12.44
C THR A 65 29.91 48.05 12.63
N VAL A 66 28.74 48.30 12.03
CA VAL A 66 27.63 47.33 12.01
C VAL A 66 28.06 46.03 11.32
N TYR A 67 28.73 46.09 10.17
CA TYR A 67 29.17 44.89 9.45
C TYR A 67 30.27 44.11 10.18
N ARG A 68 31.19 44.79 10.88
CA ARG A 68 32.15 44.12 11.77
C ARG A 68 31.46 43.37 12.90
N ARG A 69 30.42 43.97 13.51
CA ARG A 69 29.59 43.30 14.51
C ARG A 69 28.84 42.11 13.93
N MET A 70 28.23 42.25 12.75
CA MET A 70 27.56 41.15 12.06
C MET A 70 28.53 40.01 11.74
N LYS A 71 29.73 40.30 11.24
CA LYS A 71 30.78 39.30 10.98
C LYS A 71 31.20 38.57 12.25
N SER A 72 31.36 39.28 13.37
CA SER A 72 31.66 38.65 14.65
C SER A 72 30.54 37.71 15.12
N GLN A 73 29.28 38.14 15.01
CA GLN A 73 28.12 37.31 15.32
C GLN A 73 27.99 36.09 14.39
N SER A 74 28.33 36.26 13.10
CA SER A 74 28.25 35.21 12.08
C SER A 74 29.10 33.99 12.44
N VAL A 75 30.25 34.20 13.08
CA VAL A 75 31.14 33.11 13.54
C VAL A 75 30.44 32.27 14.61
N SER A 76 29.81 32.91 15.60
CA SER A 76 29.08 32.19 16.66
C SER A 76 27.84 31.47 16.12
N TRP A 77 27.22 31.99 15.06
CA TRP A 77 25.98 31.43 14.49
C TRP A 77 26.22 30.49 13.30
N GLY A 78 27.48 30.26 12.91
CA GLY A 78 27.85 29.38 11.81
C GLY A 78 27.39 29.89 10.43
N ILE A 79 27.36 31.21 10.22
CA ILE A 79 27.01 31.81 8.93
C ILE A 79 28.30 32.30 8.25
N PRO A 80 28.65 31.77 7.06
CA PRO A 80 29.72 32.30 6.25
C PRO A 80 29.42 33.77 5.89
N CYS A 81 30.27 34.67 6.36
CA CYS A 81 30.24 36.08 5.99
C CYS A 81 31.68 36.56 5.80
N GLU A 82 31.92 37.49 4.90
CA GLU A 82 33.24 38.05 4.65
C GLU A 82 33.17 39.58 4.61
N LEU A 83 34.09 40.25 5.29
CA LEU A 83 34.25 41.69 5.13
C LEU A 83 35.07 41.93 3.86
N VAL A 84 34.53 42.71 2.94
CA VAL A 84 35.11 42.92 1.62
C VAL A 84 35.53 44.38 1.42
N THR A 85 36.62 44.58 0.68
CA THR A 85 37.10 45.90 0.28
C THR A 85 36.25 46.46 -0.86
N PRO A 86 36.29 47.77 -1.13
CA PRO A 86 35.59 48.36 -2.27
C PRO A 86 35.98 47.72 -3.61
N LYS A 87 37.27 47.42 -3.80
CA LYS A 87 37.75 46.66 -4.96
C LYS A 87 37.08 45.29 -5.06
N LYS A 88 36.96 44.57 -3.95
CA LYS A 88 36.30 43.26 -3.93
C LYS A 88 34.79 43.34 -4.17
N CYS A 89 34.13 44.41 -3.71
CA CYS A 89 32.74 44.69 -4.06
C CYS A 89 32.55 44.83 -5.58
N GLN A 90 33.46 45.55 -6.26
CA GLN A 90 33.45 45.70 -7.71
C GLN A 90 33.70 44.36 -8.43
N GLU A 91 34.60 43.52 -7.91
CA GLU A 91 34.83 42.18 -8.47
C GLU A 91 33.60 41.27 -8.35
N LEU A 92 32.89 41.33 -7.22
CA LEU A 92 31.65 40.57 -7.01
C LEU A 92 30.50 41.08 -7.89
N TRP A 93 30.45 42.39 -8.14
CA TRP A 93 29.45 43.01 -9.00
C TRP A 93 30.05 44.11 -9.89
N PRO A 94 30.49 43.78 -11.12
CA PRO A 94 31.25 44.71 -11.98
C PRO A 94 30.52 45.97 -12.42
N LEU A 95 29.19 46.01 -12.31
CA LEU A 95 28.37 47.17 -12.65
C LEU A 95 28.20 48.16 -11.48
N LEU A 96 28.73 47.84 -10.30
CA LEU A 96 28.63 48.70 -9.13
C LEU A 96 29.48 49.97 -9.32
N ASN A 97 29.10 51.09 -8.72
CA ASN A 97 30.03 52.20 -8.49
C ASN A 97 30.48 52.12 -7.01
N VAL A 98 31.80 52.13 -6.78
CA VAL A 98 32.41 51.99 -5.46
C VAL A 98 33.14 53.26 -4.97
N ASP A 99 33.01 54.38 -5.67
CA ASP A 99 33.73 55.64 -5.38
C ASP A 99 33.48 56.16 -3.95
N ASP A 100 32.28 55.91 -3.42
CA ASP A 100 31.86 56.33 -2.08
C ASP A 100 31.70 55.17 -1.08
N VAL A 101 32.17 53.98 -1.47
CA VAL A 101 32.07 52.77 -0.65
C VAL A 101 33.35 52.59 0.16
N LEU A 102 33.22 52.43 1.47
CA LEU A 102 34.35 52.15 2.38
C LEU A 102 34.65 50.64 2.47
N GLY A 103 33.67 49.80 2.15
CA GLY A 103 33.75 48.34 2.18
C GLY A 103 32.36 47.71 2.19
N GLY A 104 32.28 46.41 2.44
CA GLY A 104 31.01 45.69 2.49
C GLY A 104 31.05 44.42 3.30
N LEU A 105 29.90 43.76 3.40
CA LEU A 105 29.73 42.42 3.95
C LEU A 105 29.16 41.52 2.86
N TRP A 106 29.91 40.48 2.51
CA TRP A 106 29.51 39.44 1.57
C TRP A 106 28.96 38.22 2.30
N ILE A 107 27.78 37.75 1.88
CA ILE A 107 27.10 36.59 2.45
C ILE A 107 26.78 35.60 1.32
N PRO A 108 27.64 34.59 1.06
CA PRO A 108 27.50 33.68 -0.07
C PRO A 108 26.32 32.70 0.06
N GLY A 109 25.79 32.51 1.26
CA GLY A 109 24.63 31.63 1.52
C GLY A 109 23.28 32.25 1.15
N ASP A 110 23.24 33.55 0.87
CA ASP A 110 22.01 34.25 0.52
C ASP A 110 21.67 34.06 -0.97
N GLY A 111 20.47 34.47 -1.36
CA GLY A 111 20.05 34.34 -2.74
C GLY A 111 18.68 34.95 -3.03
N VAL A 112 18.07 34.43 -4.09
CA VAL A 112 16.73 34.80 -4.53
C VAL A 112 15.86 33.55 -4.68
N GLY A 113 14.56 33.71 -4.53
CA GLY A 113 13.54 32.71 -4.83
C GLY A 113 12.34 33.35 -5.52
N ASP A 114 11.57 32.56 -6.26
CA ASP A 114 10.33 33.03 -6.88
C ASP A 114 9.15 32.72 -5.93
N PRO A 115 8.47 33.75 -5.40
CA PRO A 115 7.38 33.56 -4.45
C PRO A 115 6.19 32.78 -5.03
N HIS A 116 5.92 32.91 -6.33
CA HIS A 116 4.86 32.18 -7.01
C HIS A 116 5.21 30.71 -7.15
N LEU A 117 6.42 30.42 -7.66
CA LEU A 117 6.90 29.04 -7.79
C LEU A 117 6.98 28.34 -6.44
N LEU A 118 7.44 29.02 -5.39
CA LEU A 118 7.42 28.46 -4.03
C LEU A 118 6.01 28.09 -3.56
N CYS A 119 5.02 28.97 -3.78
CA CYS A 119 3.63 28.65 -3.42
C CYS A 119 3.12 27.42 -4.19
N MET A 120 3.45 27.33 -5.49
CA MET A 120 3.08 26.19 -6.33
C MET A 120 3.78 24.89 -5.89
N ALA A 121 5.07 24.96 -5.56
CA ALA A 121 5.84 23.83 -5.05
C ALA A 121 5.24 23.28 -3.75
N LEU A 122 4.94 24.16 -2.79
CA LEU A 122 4.32 23.77 -1.51
C LEU A 122 2.93 23.16 -1.71
N MET A 123 2.12 23.70 -2.62
CA MET A 123 0.84 23.08 -2.94
C MET A 123 1.01 21.72 -3.58
N LYS A 124 1.95 21.56 -4.51
CA LYS A 124 2.17 20.28 -5.17
C LYS A 124 2.57 19.20 -4.15
N GLU A 125 3.42 19.53 -3.18
CA GLU A 125 3.72 18.62 -2.05
C GLU A 125 2.50 18.29 -1.17
N CYS A 126 1.58 19.23 -0.97
CA CYS A 126 0.37 18.99 -0.19
C CYS A 126 -0.67 18.12 -0.92
N ILE A 127 -0.80 18.25 -2.24
CA ILE A 127 -1.88 17.63 -3.02
C ILE A 127 -1.46 16.25 -3.59
N GLU A 128 -0.16 15.94 -3.66
CA GLU A 128 0.31 14.63 -4.14
C GLU A 128 0.07 13.45 -3.19
N ASN A 129 -0.46 13.70 -2.00
CA ASN A 129 -0.85 12.63 -1.10
C ASN A 129 -2.03 11.83 -1.69
N VAL A 130 -1.91 10.50 -1.69
CA VAL A 130 -3.01 9.59 -2.04
C VAL A 130 -3.89 9.42 -0.82
N ILE A 131 -5.17 9.76 -0.94
CA ILE A 131 -6.17 9.50 0.09
C ILE A 131 -6.84 8.17 -0.23
N ARG A 132 -6.98 7.31 0.78
CA ARG A 132 -7.79 6.09 0.73
C ARG A 132 -8.76 6.13 1.90
N ASP A 133 -10.04 5.92 1.62
CA ASP A 133 -11.10 5.75 2.62
C ASP A 133 -11.70 4.35 2.40
N PRO A 134 -11.12 3.32 3.06
CA PRO A 134 -11.58 1.93 2.88
C PRO A 134 -13.05 1.75 3.24
N ASP A 135 -13.54 2.43 4.28
CA ASP A 135 -14.95 2.37 4.71
C ASP A 135 -15.91 3.02 3.70
N GLY A 136 -15.43 4.05 3.01
CA GLY A 136 -16.12 4.68 1.88
C GLY A 136 -15.87 3.97 0.54
N TYR A 137 -15.04 2.93 0.53
CA TYR A 137 -14.57 2.20 -0.64
C TYR A 137 -13.88 3.05 -1.74
N ILE A 138 -13.38 4.23 -1.40
CA ILE A 138 -12.87 5.20 -2.38
C ILE A 138 -11.39 5.50 -2.18
N TYR A 139 -10.76 5.96 -3.25
CA TYR A 139 -9.45 6.61 -3.22
C TYR A 139 -9.45 7.84 -4.11
N LEU A 140 -8.58 8.79 -3.82
CA LEU A 140 -8.35 9.95 -4.67
C LEU A 140 -6.91 10.44 -4.58
N ARG A 141 -6.45 11.08 -5.65
CA ARG A 141 -5.14 11.73 -5.74
C ARG A 141 -5.16 12.89 -6.73
N GLU A 142 -4.17 13.76 -6.62
CA GLU A 142 -3.85 14.71 -7.68
C GLU A 142 -3.39 13.98 -8.96
N ARG A 143 -3.82 14.51 -10.11
CA ARG A 143 -3.29 14.17 -11.42
C ARG A 143 -3.39 15.39 -12.34
N ASP A 144 -2.24 15.98 -12.68
CA ASP A 144 -2.11 17.04 -13.70
C ASP A 144 -3.01 18.26 -13.46
N GLY A 145 -3.11 18.71 -12.21
CA GLY A 145 -3.96 19.82 -11.76
C GLY A 145 -5.44 19.43 -11.56
N CYS A 146 -5.80 18.17 -11.79
CA CYS A 146 -7.13 17.61 -11.58
C CYS A 146 -7.13 16.63 -10.39
N ILE A 147 -8.33 16.25 -9.94
CA ILE A 147 -8.51 15.14 -9.01
C ILE A 147 -8.83 13.89 -9.83
N LEU A 148 -8.03 12.84 -9.65
CA LEU A 148 -8.39 11.49 -10.06
C LEU A 148 -8.97 10.80 -8.83
N ALA A 149 -10.20 10.32 -8.95
CA ALA A 149 -10.86 9.56 -7.91
C ALA A 149 -11.47 8.27 -8.49
N GLY A 150 -11.53 7.24 -7.68
CA GLY A 150 -12.11 5.95 -8.01
C GLY A 150 -12.39 5.16 -6.73
N GLY A 151 -12.79 3.90 -6.87
CA GLY A 151 -13.10 3.06 -5.74
C GLY A 151 -13.47 1.64 -6.15
N PHE A 152 -13.79 0.82 -5.16
CA PHE A 152 -14.26 -0.55 -5.34
C PHE A 152 -15.66 -0.66 -4.77
N GLU A 153 -16.67 -0.78 -5.61
CA GLU A 153 -18.03 -0.95 -5.13
C GLU A 153 -18.19 -2.20 -4.22
N PRO A 154 -19.13 -2.18 -3.27
CA PRO A 154 -19.42 -3.34 -2.41
C PRO A 154 -19.87 -4.58 -3.18
N ILE A 155 -20.55 -4.40 -4.32
CA ILE A 155 -21.06 -5.48 -5.16
C ILE A 155 -20.55 -5.22 -6.57
N ALA A 156 -19.47 -5.89 -6.97
CA ALA A 156 -18.89 -5.74 -8.30
C ALA A 156 -19.75 -6.40 -9.39
N LYS A 157 -19.74 -5.83 -10.60
CA LYS A 157 -20.36 -6.45 -11.78
C LYS A 157 -19.36 -7.37 -12.48
N PRO A 158 -19.67 -8.67 -12.65
CA PRO A 158 -18.78 -9.56 -13.38
C PRO A 158 -18.84 -9.26 -14.88
N VAL A 159 -17.71 -9.48 -15.56
CA VAL A 159 -17.62 -9.56 -17.01
C VAL A 159 -16.84 -10.82 -17.33
N TYR A 160 -17.39 -11.65 -18.22
CA TYR A 160 -16.79 -12.91 -18.62
C TYR A 160 -15.92 -12.71 -19.86
N GLU A 161 -14.75 -13.35 -19.91
CA GLU A 161 -13.77 -13.16 -20.99
C GLU A 161 -14.35 -13.59 -22.34
N GLU A 162 -15.26 -14.57 -22.36
CA GLU A 162 -15.98 -15.05 -23.54
C GLU A 162 -16.84 -13.96 -24.21
N GLU A 163 -17.23 -12.92 -23.46
CA GLU A 163 -18.04 -11.81 -23.94
C GLU A 163 -17.18 -10.69 -24.57
N ILE A 164 -15.85 -10.75 -24.42
CA ILE A 164 -14.90 -9.74 -24.88
C ILE A 164 -14.34 -10.17 -26.25
N THR A 165 -14.82 -9.54 -27.33
CA THR A 165 -14.39 -9.88 -28.70
C THR A 165 -13.27 -8.99 -29.25
N SER A 166 -12.86 -7.96 -28.51
CA SER A 166 -11.81 -7.02 -28.90
C SER A 166 -11.20 -6.26 -27.72
N MET A 167 -9.98 -5.76 -27.88
CA MET A 167 -9.31 -4.93 -26.86
C MET A 167 -10.07 -3.63 -26.54
N ALA A 168 -10.82 -3.08 -27.51
CA ALA A 168 -11.60 -1.86 -27.30
C ALA A 168 -12.74 -2.06 -26.28
N GLN A 169 -13.30 -3.28 -26.19
CA GLN A 169 -14.36 -3.62 -25.23
C GLN A 169 -13.87 -3.79 -23.79
N ARG A 170 -12.55 -3.78 -23.56
CA ARG A 170 -11.99 -3.79 -22.20
C ARG A 170 -12.17 -2.46 -21.46
N CYS A 171 -12.57 -1.40 -22.17
CA CYS A 171 -13.14 -0.19 -21.60
C CYS A 171 -14.66 -0.26 -21.78
N VAL A 172 -15.38 -0.63 -20.72
CA VAL A 172 -16.85 -0.74 -20.79
C VAL A 172 -17.50 0.64 -20.69
N PRO A 173 -18.75 0.79 -21.19
CA PRO A 173 -19.48 2.06 -21.10
C PRO A 173 -19.60 2.57 -19.66
N GLU A 174 -19.76 3.88 -19.53
CA GLU A 174 -20.01 4.54 -18.24
C GLU A 174 -21.30 4.01 -17.60
N ASP A 175 -21.26 3.76 -16.29
CA ASP A 175 -22.41 3.30 -15.51
C ASP A 175 -22.54 4.17 -14.26
N TRP A 176 -23.33 5.22 -14.40
CA TRP A 176 -23.48 6.26 -13.38
C TRP A 176 -24.26 5.77 -12.16
N ASP A 177 -25.22 4.87 -12.35
CA ASP A 177 -26.01 4.31 -11.26
C ASP A 177 -25.14 3.41 -10.38
N HIS A 178 -24.27 2.61 -11.01
CA HIS A 178 -23.30 1.78 -10.30
C HIS A 178 -22.24 2.60 -9.57
N PHE A 179 -21.72 3.65 -10.23
CA PHE A 179 -20.73 4.55 -9.65
C PHE A 179 -21.29 5.45 -8.52
N HIS A 180 -22.62 5.59 -8.44
CA HIS A 180 -23.28 6.50 -7.51
C HIS A 180 -22.87 6.30 -6.04
N VAL A 181 -22.71 5.05 -5.61
CA VAL A 181 -22.32 4.70 -4.23
C VAL A 181 -20.96 5.31 -3.88
N LEU A 182 -20.00 5.24 -4.79
CA LEU A 182 -18.66 5.80 -4.63
C LEU A 182 -18.70 7.34 -4.71
N LEU A 183 -19.49 7.89 -5.64
CA LEU A 183 -19.65 9.34 -5.81
C LEU A 183 -20.18 10.00 -4.54
N GLN A 184 -21.15 9.39 -3.85
CA GLN A 184 -21.66 9.91 -2.58
C GLN A 184 -20.56 10.02 -1.52
N GLN A 185 -19.69 9.01 -1.40
CA GLN A 185 -18.58 9.03 -0.45
C GLN A 185 -17.54 10.08 -0.86
N LEU A 186 -17.24 10.23 -2.16
CA LEU A 186 -16.34 11.26 -2.67
C LEU A 186 -16.83 12.67 -2.32
N LEU A 187 -18.11 12.96 -2.56
CA LEU A 187 -18.73 14.25 -2.22
C LEU A 187 -18.75 14.49 -0.71
N LYS A 188 -18.93 13.45 0.11
CA LYS A 188 -18.87 13.56 1.58
C LYS A 188 -17.47 13.91 2.06
N ARG A 189 -16.42 13.32 1.49
CA ARG A 189 -15.02 13.57 1.89
C ARG A 189 -14.46 14.86 1.30
N VAL A 190 -14.85 15.20 0.08
CA VAL A 190 -14.39 16.41 -0.62
C VAL A 190 -15.60 17.18 -1.18
N PRO A 191 -16.32 17.96 -0.33
CA PRO A 191 -17.54 18.65 -0.74
C PRO A 191 -17.39 19.60 -1.93
N SER A 192 -16.19 20.16 -2.14
CA SER A 192 -15.90 21.02 -3.29
C SER A 192 -15.98 20.30 -4.65
N LEU A 193 -15.91 18.97 -4.67
CA LEU A 193 -16.12 18.18 -5.90
C LEU A 193 -17.52 18.37 -6.48
N SER A 194 -18.52 18.77 -5.67
CA SER A 194 -19.88 19.07 -6.16
C SER A 194 -19.95 20.21 -7.18
N GLN A 195 -18.90 21.05 -7.23
CA GLN A 195 -18.78 22.16 -8.16
C GLN A 195 -17.75 21.90 -9.27
N ALA A 196 -17.12 20.72 -9.27
CA ALA A 196 -16.13 20.35 -10.26
C ALA A 196 -16.79 19.94 -11.57
N VAL A 197 -16.13 20.23 -12.68
CA VAL A 197 -16.55 19.73 -13.99
C VAL A 197 -15.94 18.35 -14.18
N LEU A 198 -16.80 17.34 -14.35
CA LEU A 198 -16.38 16.00 -14.69
C LEU A 198 -15.81 15.98 -16.10
N HIS A 199 -14.61 15.42 -16.26
CA HIS A 199 -14.00 15.22 -17.57
C HIS A 199 -14.45 13.90 -18.23
N LYS A 200 -14.37 12.78 -17.51
CA LYS A 200 -14.70 11.44 -18.00
C LYS A 200 -14.90 10.47 -16.83
N LEU A 201 -15.86 9.54 -16.94
CA LEU A 201 -15.89 8.33 -16.11
C LEU A 201 -15.28 7.17 -16.91
N CYS A 202 -14.38 6.41 -16.28
CA CYS A 202 -13.74 5.27 -16.92
C CYS A 202 -14.12 4.01 -16.15
N ASN A 203 -14.72 3.04 -16.83
CA ASN A 203 -14.94 1.70 -16.31
C ASN A 203 -13.94 0.75 -16.97
N GLY A 204 -12.91 0.37 -16.22
CA GLY A 204 -11.88 -0.56 -16.66
C GLY A 204 -12.12 -1.95 -16.10
N LEU A 205 -11.89 -2.98 -16.91
CA LEU A 205 -11.93 -4.36 -16.44
C LEU A 205 -10.65 -4.70 -15.67
N GLU A 206 -10.80 -5.33 -14.50
CA GLU A 206 -9.71 -5.89 -13.72
C GLU A 206 -9.92 -7.40 -13.53
N ALA A 207 -8.82 -8.15 -13.51
CA ALA A 207 -8.84 -9.59 -13.31
C ALA A 207 -8.80 -9.92 -11.81
N PHE A 208 -9.83 -10.60 -11.32
CA PHE A 208 -9.92 -11.09 -9.94
C PHE A 208 -9.92 -12.62 -9.95
N SER A 209 -9.07 -13.22 -9.12
CA SER A 209 -9.19 -14.62 -8.74
C SER A 209 -10.32 -14.82 -7.71
N PRO A 210 -10.87 -16.04 -7.54
CA PRO A 210 -11.96 -16.31 -6.62
C PRO A 210 -11.66 -15.94 -5.15
N ASP A 211 -10.42 -16.12 -4.72
CA ASP A 211 -9.96 -15.81 -3.36
C ASP A 211 -9.29 -14.43 -3.26
N CYS A 212 -9.32 -13.65 -4.35
CA CYS A 212 -8.72 -12.34 -4.44
C CYS A 212 -7.18 -12.34 -4.29
N LYS A 213 -6.50 -13.48 -4.39
CA LYS A 213 -5.03 -13.61 -4.38
C LYS A 213 -4.44 -13.59 -5.79
N TRP A 214 -3.12 -13.42 -5.90
CA TRP A 214 -2.45 -13.58 -7.20
C TRP A 214 -2.27 -15.06 -7.54
N ILE A 215 -2.30 -15.40 -8.82
CA ILE A 215 -1.99 -16.75 -9.32
C ILE A 215 -0.57 -16.71 -9.85
N VAL A 216 0.38 -17.22 -9.06
CA VAL A 216 1.81 -17.20 -9.36
C VAL A 216 2.41 -18.58 -9.11
N GLY A 217 3.11 -19.14 -10.08
CA GLY A 217 3.83 -20.42 -9.96
C GLY A 217 3.79 -21.29 -11.22
N GLU A 218 4.52 -22.40 -11.22
CA GLU A 218 4.41 -23.43 -12.26
C GLU A 218 3.03 -24.12 -12.23
N ALA A 219 2.42 -24.31 -13.40
CA ALA A 219 1.16 -25.02 -13.53
C ALA A 219 1.36 -26.53 -13.31
N PRO A 220 0.60 -27.18 -12.43
CA PRO A 220 0.82 -28.59 -12.08
C PRO A 220 0.54 -29.54 -13.25
N GLU A 221 -0.26 -29.13 -14.23
CA GLU A 221 -0.61 -29.96 -15.39
C GLU A 221 0.43 -29.89 -16.53
N MET A 222 1.34 -28.91 -16.52
CA MET A 222 2.29 -28.68 -17.62
C MET A 222 3.68 -28.34 -17.12
N PHE A 223 4.65 -29.20 -17.45
CA PHE A 223 6.05 -28.96 -17.15
C PHE A 223 6.56 -27.68 -17.84
N ASN A 224 7.24 -26.84 -17.07
CA ASN A 224 7.89 -25.61 -17.47
C ASN A 224 6.90 -24.56 -18.02
N TYR A 225 5.68 -24.53 -17.49
CA TYR A 225 4.67 -23.50 -17.79
C TYR A 225 4.35 -22.69 -16.54
N HIS A 226 4.87 -21.46 -16.46
CA HIS A 226 4.65 -20.57 -15.31
C HIS A 226 3.51 -19.59 -15.56
N VAL A 227 2.68 -19.39 -14.55
CA VAL A 227 1.58 -18.42 -14.54
C VAL A 227 1.94 -17.28 -13.59
N ALA A 228 1.65 -16.05 -14.01
CA ALA A 228 1.71 -14.86 -13.18
C ALA A 228 0.52 -13.95 -13.56
N ALA A 229 -0.64 -14.22 -12.97
CA ALA A 229 -1.92 -13.66 -13.36
C ALA A 229 -2.81 -13.31 -12.16
N GLY A 230 -4.01 -12.76 -12.41
CA GLY A 230 -4.95 -12.39 -11.36
C GLY A 230 -4.47 -11.21 -10.49
N MET A 231 -3.55 -10.41 -11.00
CA MET A 231 -2.98 -9.25 -10.31
C MET A 231 -3.93 -8.06 -10.34
N LYS A 232 -5.05 -8.17 -9.62
CA LYS A 232 -5.98 -7.04 -9.36
C LYS A 232 -5.24 -5.82 -8.81
N THR A 233 -5.77 -4.61 -9.00
CA THR A 233 -5.56 -3.33 -8.27
C THR A 233 -4.14 -2.92 -7.82
N VAL A 234 -3.43 -3.79 -7.11
CA VAL A 234 -2.02 -3.70 -6.70
C VAL A 234 -1.04 -4.24 -7.75
N GLY A 235 -1.51 -4.68 -8.93
CA GLY A 235 -0.64 -5.23 -9.97
C GLY A 235 0.57 -4.35 -10.27
N ILE A 236 0.40 -3.03 -10.40
CA ILE A 236 1.54 -2.10 -10.61
C ILE A 236 2.49 -2.09 -9.41
N SER A 237 1.97 -2.07 -8.18
CA SER A 237 2.82 -2.07 -6.97
C SER A 237 3.52 -3.41 -6.72
N ALA A 238 2.94 -4.51 -7.17
CA ALA A 238 3.42 -5.86 -6.95
C ALA A 238 4.25 -6.41 -8.12
N ALA A 239 4.11 -5.86 -9.32
CA ALA A 239 4.70 -6.39 -10.56
C ALA A 239 6.20 -6.67 -10.44
N GLY A 240 6.95 -5.75 -9.82
CA GLY A 240 8.39 -5.95 -9.60
C GLY A 240 8.70 -7.16 -8.71
N GLY A 241 7.97 -7.32 -7.61
CA GLY A 241 8.15 -8.44 -6.68
C GLY A 241 7.68 -9.77 -7.24
N VAL A 242 6.56 -9.79 -7.98
CA VAL A 242 6.09 -11.01 -8.65
C VAL A 242 7.07 -11.42 -9.76
N ALA A 243 7.57 -10.46 -10.56
CA ALA A 243 8.56 -10.75 -11.59
C ALA A 243 9.86 -11.32 -11.00
N GLU A 244 10.32 -10.79 -9.87
CA GLU A 244 11.45 -11.34 -9.13
C GLU A 244 11.16 -12.77 -8.64
N ALA A 245 10.00 -13.01 -8.01
CA ALA A 245 9.63 -14.33 -7.50
C ALA A 245 9.50 -15.38 -8.62
N THR A 246 8.90 -15.03 -9.76
CA THR A 246 8.82 -15.92 -10.93
C THR A 246 10.20 -16.18 -11.54
N ALA A 247 11.10 -15.19 -11.55
CA ALA A 247 12.45 -15.38 -12.06
C ALA A 247 13.28 -16.31 -11.16
N ASP A 248 13.19 -16.16 -9.83
CA ASP A 248 13.84 -17.05 -8.85
C ASP A 248 13.35 -18.50 -9.05
N GLU A 249 12.04 -18.72 -9.20
CA GLU A 249 11.46 -20.05 -9.45
C GLU A 249 11.99 -20.71 -10.73
N ILE A 250 12.09 -19.94 -11.83
CA ILE A 250 12.58 -20.46 -13.13
C ILE A 250 14.08 -20.77 -13.10
N VAL A 251 14.88 -19.93 -12.45
CA VAL A 251 16.36 -20.04 -12.48
C VAL A 251 16.88 -20.98 -11.40
N ASP A 252 16.35 -20.86 -10.18
CA ASP A 252 16.87 -21.53 -8.99
C ASP A 252 15.97 -22.69 -8.51
N GLY A 253 14.75 -22.82 -9.05
CA GLY A 253 13.78 -23.86 -8.68
C GLY A 253 13.01 -23.59 -7.38
N TYR A 254 13.24 -22.45 -6.73
CA TYR A 254 12.54 -22.00 -5.53
C TYR A 254 12.55 -20.48 -5.42
N THR A 255 11.59 -19.91 -4.68
CA THR A 255 11.56 -18.48 -4.36
C THR A 255 11.97 -18.25 -2.91
N LYS A 256 12.55 -17.08 -2.63
CA LYS A 256 12.87 -16.62 -1.27
C LYS A 256 11.67 -16.10 -0.47
N TYR A 257 10.52 -15.90 -1.11
CA TYR A 257 9.30 -15.39 -0.50
C TYR A 257 8.31 -16.54 -0.25
N ASP A 258 7.62 -16.54 0.90
CA ASP A 258 6.47 -17.42 1.10
C ASP A 258 5.25 -16.84 0.37
N MET A 259 4.81 -17.53 -0.68
CA MET A 259 3.76 -17.05 -1.60
C MET A 259 2.35 -17.50 -1.20
N TYR A 260 2.18 -18.15 -0.03
CA TYR A 260 0.91 -18.77 0.36
C TYR A 260 -0.20 -17.77 0.79
N GLU A 261 0.15 -16.62 1.39
CA GLU A 261 -0.81 -15.71 2.05
C GLU A 261 -0.83 -14.29 1.44
N LEU A 262 -1.70 -14.03 0.45
CA LEU A 262 -1.85 -12.69 -0.14
C LEU A 262 -3.33 -12.31 -0.34
N GLY A 263 -4.06 -11.65 0.59
CA GLY A 263 -5.47 -11.27 0.32
C GLY A 263 -6.18 -10.23 1.23
N VAL A 264 -7.25 -9.62 0.65
CA VAL A 264 -8.23 -8.61 1.15
C VAL A 264 -7.71 -7.17 1.33
N HIS A 265 -8.01 -6.26 0.38
CA HIS A 265 -7.44 -4.90 0.36
C HIS A 265 -8.24 -3.81 1.12
N TYR A 266 -9.58 -3.79 1.03
CA TYR A 266 -10.43 -2.78 1.71
C TYR A 266 -11.47 -3.38 2.66
N GLY A 267 -11.59 -4.70 2.72
CA GLY A 267 -12.32 -5.35 3.80
C GLY A 267 -11.53 -5.26 5.11
N LEU A 268 -12.22 -5.16 6.25
CA LEU A 268 -11.59 -5.29 7.55
C LEU A 268 -11.14 -6.76 7.72
N PRO A 269 -9.83 -7.06 7.75
CA PRO A 269 -9.34 -8.43 7.84
C PRO A 269 -9.41 -8.89 9.29
N TYR A 270 -10.63 -9.16 9.79
CA TYR A 270 -10.78 -9.78 11.09
C TYR A 270 -10.05 -11.14 11.10
N PRO A 271 -9.42 -11.53 12.22
CA PRO A 271 -8.80 -12.85 12.33
C PRO A 271 -9.78 -13.97 11.95
N PHE A 272 -9.29 -14.98 11.22
CA PHE A 272 -10.11 -16.08 10.71
C PHE A 272 -11.26 -15.59 9.79
N HIS A 273 -10.91 -14.73 8.83
CA HIS A 273 -11.84 -14.27 7.81
C HIS A 273 -12.20 -15.41 6.85
N GLU A 274 -13.49 -15.55 6.55
CA GLU A 274 -14.02 -16.55 5.63
C GLU A 274 -14.73 -15.89 4.45
N PHE A 275 -14.69 -16.55 3.29
CA PHE A 275 -15.41 -16.09 2.10
C PHE A 275 -16.92 -16.41 2.24
N GLU A 276 -17.76 -15.42 1.96
CA GLU A 276 -19.24 -15.57 2.01
C GLU A 276 -19.79 -16.19 0.70
N THR A 277 -19.07 -16.06 -0.41
CA THR A 277 -19.42 -16.57 -1.74
C THR A 277 -18.45 -17.67 -2.20
N GLY A 278 -18.80 -18.40 -3.27
CA GLY A 278 -17.94 -19.47 -3.80
C GLY A 278 -17.80 -20.68 -2.85
N ARG A 279 -18.87 -21.01 -2.11
CA ARG A 279 -18.91 -22.03 -1.07
C ARG A 279 -19.53 -23.35 -1.54
N ASN A 280 -19.30 -24.40 -0.77
CA ASN A 280 -19.77 -25.77 -1.03
C ASN A 280 -19.25 -26.37 -2.35
N LEU A 281 -18.00 -26.08 -2.71
CA LEU A 281 -17.34 -26.64 -3.91
C LEU A 281 -16.88 -28.09 -3.70
N ARG A 282 -16.30 -28.38 -2.53
CA ARG A 282 -15.85 -29.73 -2.15
C ARG A 282 -16.33 -30.06 -0.74
N LEU A 283 -16.97 -31.21 -0.59
CA LEU A 283 -17.58 -31.67 0.67
C LEU A 283 -17.01 -33.03 1.06
N SER A 284 -16.80 -33.26 2.35
CA SER A 284 -16.40 -34.59 2.83
C SER A 284 -17.59 -35.56 2.82
N PRO A 285 -17.35 -36.89 2.79
CA PRO A 285 -18.42 -37.89 2.85
C PRO A 285 -19.31 -37.75 4.09
N ILE A 286 -18.78 -37.21 5.18
CA ILE A 286 -19.49 -37.01 6.44
C ILE A 286 -20.05 -35.59 6.61
N TYR A 287 -19.92 -34.72 5.60
CA TYR A 287 -20.41 -33.34 5.65
C TYR A 287 -21.88 -33.20 6.10
N PRO A 288 -22.85 -34.00 5.60
CA PRO A 288 -24.23 -33.90 6.06
C PRO A 288 -24.36 -34.13 7.57
N THR A 289 -23.68 -35.15 8.08
CA THR A 289 -23.63 -35.47 9.52
C THR A 289 -23.02 -34.33 10.32
N LEU A 290 -21.92 -33.74 9.85
CA LEU A 290 -21.27 -32.62 10.52
C LEU A 290 -22.18 -31.40 10.60
N ARG A 291 -22.80 -31.02 9.47
CA ARG A 291 -23.77 -29.91 9.38
C ARG A 291 -24.94 -30.12 10.33
N ASP A 292 -25.52 -31.31 10.33
CA ASP A 292 -26.70 -31.63 11.14
C ASP A 292 -26.37 -31.69 12.64
N ASN A 293 -25.10 -31.92 12.99
CA ASN A 293 -24.57 -31.83 14.36
C ASN A 293 -24.03 -30.43 14.73
N GLY A 294 -24.39 -29.39 13.97
CA GLY A 294 -24.12 -28.00 14.35
C GLY A 294 -22.76 -27.46 13.92
N ALA A 295 -22.08 -28.12 12.97
CA ALA A 295 -20.83 -27.60 12.41
C ALA A 295 -21.03 -26.22 11.78
N VAL A 296 -20.10 -25.32 12.11
CA VAL A 296 -19.93 -24.03 11.43
C VAL A 296 -18.64 -24.11 10.62
N PHE A 297 -18.73 -23.79 9.33
CA PHE A 297 -17.72 -24.14 8.34
C PHE A 297 -16.84 -22.97 7.92
N GLY A 298 -15.54 -23.18 8.01
CA GLY A 298 -14.55 -22.43 7.22
C GLY A 298 -14.24 -23.15 5.90
N GLN A 299 -13.40 -22.56 5.07
CA GLN A 299 -12.90 -23.21 3.85
C GLN A 299 -11.38 -23.39 3.86
N VAL A 300 -10.90 -24.53 3.36
CA VAL A 300 -9.50 -24.68 2.92
C VAL A 300 -9.44 -25.35 1.55
N MET A 301 -8.81 -24.70 0.56
CA MET A 301 -8.69 -25.22 -0.83
C MET A 301 -10.03 -25.66 -1.44
N GLY A 302 -11.10 -24.90 -1.14
CA GLY A 302 -12.46 -25.17 -1.60
C GLY A 302 -13.20 -26.29 -0.84
N TYR A 303 -12.55 -26.97 0.11
CA TYR A 303 -13.20 -27.90 1.03
C TYR A 303 -13.88 -27.15 2.18
N GLU A 304 -15.13 -27.52 2.46
CA GLU A 304 -15.83 -27.11 3.67
C GLU A 304 -15.28 -27.89 4.88
N ARG A 305 -14.71 -27.17 5.86
CA ARG A 305 -14.16 -27.76 7.08
C ARG A 305 -14.85 -27.21 8.32
N PRO A 306 -15.33 -28.06 9.25
CA PRO A 306 -15.83 -27.58 10.53
C PRO A 306 -14.74 -26.83 11.29
N THR A 307 -15.02 -25.58 11.66
CA THR A 307 -14.14 -24.75 12.49
C THR A 307 -14.53 -24.86 13.97
N TRP A 308 -15.83 -24.98 14.25
CA TRP A 308 -16.40 -25.30 15.56
C TRP A 308 -17.82 -25.88 15.41
N PHE A 309 -18.39 -26.39 16.49
CA PHE A 309 -19.73 -26.96 16.57
C PHE A 309 -20.59 -26.18 17.56
N GLU A 310 -21.64 -25.54 17.05
CA GLU A 310 -22.63 -24.90 17.91
C GLU A 310 -23.46 -25.92 18.67
N THR A 311 -23.85 -25.56 19.89
CA THR A 311 -24.74 -26.39 20.70
C THR A 311 -26.10 -26.50 20.03
N LEU A 312 -26.62 -27.73 19.96
CA LEU A 312 -27.94 -28.01 19.41
C LEU A 312 -29.02 -27.45 20.34
N ASP A 313 -29.96 -26.66 19.80
CA ASP A 313 -31.17 -26.28 20.55
C ASP A 313 -32.09 -27.51 20.63
N PRO A 314 -32.52 -27.94 21.82
CA PRO A 314 -33.46 -29.06 21.98
C PRO A 314 -34.79 -28.88 21.25
N LYS A 315 -35.13 -27.66 20.84
CA LYS A 315 -36.35 -27.35 20.08
C LYS A 315 -36.19 -27.52 18.57
N ASP A 316 -34.96 -27.66 18.08
CA ASP A 316 -34.73 -27.85 16.66
C ASP A 316 -35.24 -29.24 16.21
N PRO A 317 -35.97 -29.32 15.08
CA PRO A 317 -36.53 -30.59 14.61
C PRO A 317 -35.40 -31.57 14.25
N PRO A 318 -35.35 -32.77 14.88
CA PRO A 318 -34.25 -33.71 14.70
C PRO A 318 -34.18 -34.30 13.29
N ASP A 319 -35.31 -34.35 12.58
CA ASP A 319 -35.44 -35.00 11.28
C ASP A 319 -35.21 -34.06 10.08
N LYS A 320 -34.82 -32.80 10.33
CA LYS A 320 -34.58 -31.83 9.26
C LYS A 320 -33.10 -31.46 9.15
N PRO A 321 -32.54 -31.49 7.93
CA PRO A 321 -31.23 -30.91 7.64
C PRO A 321 -31.07 -29.51 8.22
N ARG A 322 -29.99 -29.29 8.96
CA ARG A 322 -29.68 -27.94 9.44
C ARG A 322 -29.19 -27.05 8.30
N PRO A 323 -29.39 -25.72 8.39
CA PRO A 323 -28.84 -24.81 7.39
C PRO A 323 -27.31 -24.81 7.47
N PHE A 324 -26.67 -24.67 6.30
CA PHE A 324 -25.24 -24.41 6.21
C PHE A 324 -24.90 -23.08 6.89
N LYS A 325 -23.83 -23.06 7.69
CA LYS A 325 -23.34 -21.87 8.39
C LYS A 325 -21.87 -21.64 8.07
N VAL A 326 -21.57 -20.42 7.64
CA VAL A 326 -20.20 -19.94 7.41
C VAL A 326 -19.62 -19.41 8.72
N ALA A 327 -18.40 -19.82 9.05
CA ALA A 327 -17.65 -19.28 10.18
C ALA A 327 -17.39 -17.78 9.99
N TYR A 328 -17.54 -17.01 11.07
CA TYR A 328 -17.18 -15.59 11.10
C TYR A 328 -16.65 -15.20 12.47
N THR A 329 -15.80 -14.17 12.51
CA THR A 329 -15.26 -13.60 13.76
C THR A 329 -15.80 -12.21 14.02
N LYS A 330 -15.67 -11.29 13.05
CA LYS A 330 -16.15 -9.89 13.08
C LYS A 330 -15.74 -9.09 14.34
N THR A 331 -14.60 -9.43 14.95
CA THR A 331 -14.02 -8.72 16.10
C THR A 331 -12.51 -8.94 16.19
N PHE A 332 -11.78 -8.01 16.80
CA PHE A 332 -10.36 -8.19 17.16
C PHE A 332 -10.18 -8.62 18.64
N ASN A 333 -11.28 -8.65 19.40
CA ASN A 333 -11.31 -9.07 20.80
C ASN A 333 -11.68 -10.56 20.90
N LYS A 334 -11.94 -11.06 22.12
CA LYS A 334 -12.40 -12.44 22.36
C LYS A 334 -13.60 -12.76 21.43
N PRO A 335 -13.49 -13.76 20.55
CA PRO A 335 -14.55 -14.08 19.61
C PRO A 335 -15.74 -14.74 20.31
N HIS A 336 -16.93 -14.59 19.72
CA HIS A 336 -18.17 -15.14 20.27
C HIS A 336 -18.18 -16.68 20.33
N TRP A 337 -17.37 -17.35 19.49
CA TRP A 337 -17.20 -18.79 19.45
C TRP A 337 -16.13 -19.34 20.42
N PHE A 338 -15.42 -18.47 21.17
CA PHE A 338 -14.30 -18.90 22.03
C PHE A 338 -14.72 -19.95 23.08
N ASP A 339 -15.84 -19.71 23.77
CA ASP A 339 -16.31 -20.63 24.82
C ASP A 339 -16.85 -21.94 24.22
N THR A 340 -17.24 -21.93 22.95
CA THR A 340 -17.60 -23.14 22.20
C THR A 340 -16.38 -23.99 21.90
N VAL A 341 -15.33 -23.39 21.34
CA VAL A 341 -14.06 -24.08 21.10
C VAL A 341 -13.42 -24.57 22.41
N GLN A 342 -13.57 -23.82 23.51
CA GLN A 342 -13.12 -24.28 24.83
C GLN A 342 -13.81 -25.59 25.25
N ARG A 343 -15.11 -25.77 24.99
CA ARG A 343 -15.81 -27.02 25.29
C ARG A 343 -15.30 -28.18 24.43
N GLU A 344 -15.04 -27.94 23.15
CA GLU A 344 -14.46 -28.94 22.26
C GLU A 344 -13.07 -29.37 22.70
N TYR A 345 -12.22 -28.42 23.13
CA TYR A 345 -10.93 -28.72 23.71
C TYR A 345 -11.04 -29.67 24.89
N TRP A 346 -11.91 -29.38 25.87
CA TRP A 346 -12.11 -30.25 27.03
C TRP A 346 -12.72 -31.60 26.66
N ALA A 347 -13.61 -31.65 25.65
CA ALA A 347 -14.15 -32.91 25.14
C ALA A 347 -13.05 -33.78 24.52
N CYS A 348 -12.15 -33.22 23.72
CA CYS A 348 -11.01 -33.95 23.16
C CYS A 348 -9.99 -34.36 24.24
N ARG A 349 -9.84 -33.55 25.30
CA ARG A 349 -8.87 -33.81 26.36
C ARG A 349 -9.32 -34.87 27.36
N GLU A 350 -10.60 -34.83 27.75
CA GLU A 350 -11.16 -35.65 28.82
C GLU A 350 -12.05 -36.79 28.30
N ARG A 351 -12.33 -36.82 26.99
CA ARG A 351 -13.19 -37.82 26.33
C ARG A 351 -12.61 -38.20 24.97
N VAL A 352 -13.48 -38.45 23.98
CA VAL A 352 -13.10 -38.80 22.61
C VAL A 352 -13.59 -37.70 21.67
N GLY A 353 -12.69 -37.20 20.83
CA GLY A 353 -12.99 -36.26 19.75
C GLY A 353 -12.86 -36.94 18.38
N LEU A 354 -13.72 -36.54 17.43
CA LEU A 354 -13.62 -36.92 16.02
C LEU A 354 -13.30 -35.67 15.21
N ALA A 355 -12.29 -35.74 14.35
CA ALA A 355 -11.89 -34.65 13.47
C ALA A 355 -11.90 -35.10 12.01
N ASP A 356 -12.47 -34.27 11.14
CA ASP A 356 -12.51 -34.53 9.70
C ASP A 356 -11.23 -34.05 9.01
N TYR A 357 -10.43 -35.01 8.55
CA TYR A 357 -9.21 -34.79 7.76
C TYR A 357 -9.36 -35.24 6.29
N SER A 358 -10.59 -35.33 5.79
CA SER A 358 -10.86 -35.69 4.40
C SER A 358 -10.22 -34.72 3.40
N SER A 359 -10.06 -33.45 3.77
CA SER A 359 -9.45 -32.40 2.95
C SER A 359 -7.93 -32.51 2.78
N PHE A 360 -7.25 -33.38 3.53
CA PHE A 360 -5.80 -33.57 3.38
C PHE A 360 -5.49 -34.18 2.01
N THR A 361 -4.47 -33.66 1.35
CA THR A 361 -3.92 -34.27 0.14
C THR A 361 -3.46 -35.68 0.47
N LYS A 362 -3.93 -36.65 -0.32
CA LYS A 362 -3.57 -38.06 -0.19
C LYS A 362 -2.93 -38.46 -1.52
N ILE A 363 -1.68 -38.86 -1.49
CA ILE A 363 -0.92 -39.31 -2.66
C ILE A 363 -0.56 -40.77 -2.40
N ASP A 364 -0.99 -41.66 -3.28
CA ASP A 364 -0.52 -43.04 -3.30
C ASP A 364 0.67 -43.10 -4.24
N ILE A 365 1.83 -43.50 -3.72
CA ILE A 365 3.07 -43.63 -4.48
C ILE A 365 3.41 -45.10 -4.53
N GLN A 366 3.28 -45.69 -5.72
CA GLN A 366 3.63 -47.08 -5.97
C GLN A 366 4.87 -47.13 -6.86
N VAL A 367 5.89 -47.86 -6.42
CA VAL A 367 7.07 -48.13 -7.22
C VAL A 367 6.84 -49.43 -7.98
N HIS A 368 6.76 -49.36 -9.31
CA HIS A 368 6.81 -50.53 -10.18
C HIS A 368 8.26 -50.75 -10.61
N ASP A 369 9.10 -51.25 -9.71
CA ASP A 369 10.42 -51.74 -10.09
C ASP A 369 10.81 -52.94 -9.22
N ASP A 370 11.04 -54.09 -9.86
CA ASP A 370 11.52 -55.34 -9.25
C ASP A 370 13.00 -55.26 -8.83
N SER A 371 13.62 -54.07 -8.96
CA SER A 371 14.95 -53.76 -8.45
C SER A 371 14.85 -52.74 -7.31
N ALA A 372 14.47 -53.25 -6.14
CA ALA A 372 14.47 -52.49 -4.89
C ALA A 372 15.87 -51.89 -4.64
N ASP A 373 15.96 -50.55 -4.54
CA ASP A 373 16.65 -49.92 -3.40
C ASP A 373 16.72 -48.37 -3.37
N ASN A 374 16.33 -47.59 -4.40
CA ASN A 374 16.82 -46.19 -4.41
C ASN A 374 15.89 -45.03 -4.75
N THR A 375 14.57 -45.20 -4.91
CA THR A 375 13.70 -44.06 -5.30
C THR A 375 12.90 -43.43 -4.16
N THR A 376 12.56 -44.15 -3.08
CA THR A 376 11.82 -43.56 -1.93
C THR A 376 12.72 -42.73 -0.99
N ASN A 377 13.98 -43.12 -0.82
CA ASN A 377 14.95 -42.41 0.05
C ASN A 377 15.33 -41.00 -0.44
N ALA A 378 15.05 -40.65 -1.70
CA ALA A 378 15.46 -39.36 -2.27
C ALA A 378 14.55 -38.19 -1.87
N VAL A 379 13.33 -38.45 -1.40
CA VAL A 379 12.30 -37.40 -1.17
C VAL A 379 12.12 -37.06 0.31
N GLN A 380 12.53 -37.92 1.24
CA GLN A 380 12.35 -37.68 2.68
C GLN A 380 13.66 -37.92 3.44
N GLY A 381 14.17 -36.87 4.09
CA GLY A 381 15.31 -36.96 5.02
C GLY A 381 14.94 -37.57 6.38
N VAL A 382 14.13 -38.63 6.41
CA VAL A 382 13.63 -39.28 7.63
C VAL A 382 13.68 -40.80 7.44
N ASP A 383 14.20 -41.54 8.45
CA ASP A 383 14.20 -43.00 8.48
C ASP A 383 12.77 -43.57 8.30
N GLU A 384 12.60 -44.56 7.43
CA GLU A 384 11.31 -45.17 7.11
C GLU A 384 10.60 -45.74 8.36
N ALA A 385 9.28 -45.61 8.41
CA ALA A 385 8.46 -46.29 9.40
C ALA A 385 8.62 -47.82 9.23
N PRO A 386 8.67 -48.60 10.33
CA PRO A 386 8.83 -50.05 10.25
C PRO A 386 7.75 -50.69 9.36
N PRO A 387 8.06 -51.80 8.67
CA PRO A 387 7.13 -52.44 7.77
C PRO A 387 5.82 -52.77 8.50
N PRO A 388 4.66 -52.67 7.81
CA PRO A 388 3.37 -52.86 8.44
C PRO A 388 3.31 -54.26 9.08
N SER A 389 2.95 -54.31 10.37
CA SER A 389 2.62 -55.57 11.03
C SER A 389 1.51 -56.25 10.23
N GLN A 390 1.78 -57.46 9.72
CA GLN A 390 0.76 -58.28 9.07
C GLN A 390 -0.48 -58.32 9.98
N ARG A 391 -1.63 -57.90 9.45
CA ARG A 391 -2.91 -58.15 10.12
C ARG A 391 -3.01 -59.66 10.30
N VAL A 392 -2.94 -60.11 11.55
CA VAL A 392 -3.34 -61.46 11.91
C VAL A 392 -4.81 -61.56 11.54
N SER A 393 -5.09 -62.28 10.45
CA SER A 393 -6.43 -62.71 10.12
C SER A 393 -6.83 -63.78 11.12
N ASP A 394 -7.27 -63.37 12.31
CA ASP A 394 -8.05 -64.27 13.15
C ASP A 394 -9.47 -64.33 12.55
N PRO A 395 -9.92 -65.48 12.05
CA PRO A 395 -11.31 -65.65 11.66
C PRO A 395 -12.18 -65.62 12.92
N LEU A 396 -13.26 -64.84 12.85
CA LEU A 396 -14.35 -64.80 13.83
C LEU A 396 -14.94 -66.18 14.11
#